data_AF-A0A0N0C544-F1
#
_entry.id   AF-A0A0N0C544-F1
#
_cell.length_a   1.000
_cell.length_b   1.000
_cell.length_c   1.000
_cell.angle_alpha   90.00
_cell.angle_beta   90.00
_cell.angle_gamma   90.00
#
_symmetry.space_group_name_H-M   'P 1'
#
loop_
_entity.id
_entity.type
_entity.pdbx_description
1 polymer ?
#
loop_
_entity_poly.entity_id
_entity_poly.type
_entity_poly.pdbx_seq_one_letter_code
_entity_poly.pdbx_strand_id
1 'polypeptide(L)'
;MIHRSISEYFSPYTLQKVEVDGKEGYVLIDREGYYKGPDEGIDIALKLLLAYGDAGIQKALDDENKSIHLENMGFDFQKTGRYVRHGKPVYKRGEFDLFKRVWSFHCGFCGKKVSIDVQPEYWYIVDQHGIRKSNTLSDRACSEICAKHIWDEYLELWLKNNRYSTELGK
;
A
#
# COMPACT_ATOMS: atom_id res chain seq x y z
N MET A 1 -4.33 -15.51 -15.17
CA MET A 1 -2.96 -15.05 -14.90
C MET A 1 -2.76 -13.80 -15.74
N ILE A 2 -2.87 -12.62 -15.13
CA ILE A 2 -2.76 -11.33 -15.84
C ILE A 2 -1.28 -10.95 -15.81
N HIS A 3 -0.62 -10.95 -16.97
CA HIS A 3 0.75 -10.49 -17.09
C HIS A 3 0.79 -8.97 -16.88
N ARG A 4 1.34 -8.50 -15.76
CA ARG A 4 1.61 -7.08 -15.52
C ARG A 4 2.91 -6.67 -16.22
N SER A 5 2.79 -5.84 -17.25
CA SER A 5 3.89 -5.04 -17.80
C SER A 5 4.06 -3.78 -16.93
N ILE A 6 5.29 -3.48 -16.52
CA ILE A 6 5.64 -2.50 -15.48
C ILE A 6 5.69 -1.04 -16.02
N SER A 7 5.19 -0.73 -17.23
CA SER A 7 5.41 0.59 -17.87
C SER A 7 4.29 1.65 -17.78
N GLU A 8 3.18 1.41 -17.07
CA GLU A 8 1.94 2.21 -17.24
C GLU A 8 1.44 2.91 -15.96
N TYR A 9 2.27 3.67 -15.25
CA TYR A 9 1.80 4.51 -14.13
C TYR A 9 1.05 5.79 -14.55
N PHE A 10 0.93 6.04 -15.85
CA PHE A 10 0.04 7.04 -16.42
C PHE A 10 -0.71 6.38 -17.57
N SER A 11 -2.02 6.58 -17.67
CA SER A 11 -2.70 6.31 -18.94
C SER A 11 -1.92 7.04 -20.04
N PRO A 12 -1.56 6.38 -21.16
CA PRO A 12 -0.91 7.07 -22.27
C PRO A 12 -1.77 8.21 -22.81
N TYR A 13 -3.06 8.23 -22.47
CA TYR A 13 -4.03 9.19 -22.96
C TYR A 13 -4.87 9.83 -21.85
N THR A 14 -5.27 11.07 -22.06
CA THR A 14 -6.37 11.74 -21.36
C THR A 14 -7.52 11.98 -22.34
N LEU A 15 -8.76 12.00 -21.82
CA LEU A 15 -9.94 12.37 -22.59
C LEU A 15 -10.19 13.87 -22.41
N GLN A 16 -10.23 14.60 -23.52
CA GLN A 16 -10.61 16.01 -23.54
C GLN A 16 -11.97 16.17 -24.21
N LYS A 17 -12.86 16.90 -23.55
CA LYS A 17 -14.16 17.30 -24.09
C LYS A 17 -13.97 18.29 -25.24
N VAL A 18 -14.68 18.06 -26.34
CA VAL A 18 -14.69 18.91 -27.54
C VAL A 18 -16.12 19.11 -28.05
N GLU A 19 -16.30 20.10 -28.91
CA GLU A 19 -17.55 20.34 -29.62
C GLU A 19 -17.32 20.20 -31.12
N VAL A 20 -18.14 19.39 -31.78
CA VAL A 20 -18.11 19.14 -33.23
C VAL A 20 -19.50 19.38 -33.77
N ASP A 21 -19.66 20.40 -34.61
CA ASP A 21 -20.95 20.79 -35.20
C ASP A 21 -22.09 20.95 -34.18
N GLY A 22 -21.79 21.60 -33.04
CA GLY A 22 -22.76 21.81 -31.96
C GLY A 22 -23.03 20.57 -31.10
N LYS A 23 -22.28 19.47 -31.30
CA LYS A 23 -22.40 18.24 -30.51
C LYS A 23 -21.19 18.04 -29.63
N GLU A 24 -21.46 17.68 -28.38
CA GLU A 24 -20.42 17.30 -27.43
C GLU A 24 -19.80 15.94 -27.81
N GLY A 25 -18.46 15.89 -27.77
CA GLY A 25 -17.68 14.68 -27.98
C GLY A 25 -16.42 14.68 -27.11
N TYR A 26 -15.64 13.62 -27.25
CA TYR A 26 -14.34 13.48 -26.59
C TYR A 26 -13.28 13.11 -27.62
N VAL A 27 -12.07 13.63 -27.42
CA VAL A 27 -10.87 13.25 -28.15
C VAL A 27 -9.81 12.75 -27.17
N LEU A 28 -8.97 11.86 -27.65
CA LEU A 28 -7.81 11.38 -26.89
C LEU A 28 -6.62 12.30 -27.12
N ILE A 29 -5.93 12.60 -26.02
CA ILE A 29 -4.71 13.41 -26.01
C ILE A 29 -3.63 12.58 -25.34
N ASP A 30 -2.46 12.43 -25.98
CA ASP A 30 -1.36 11.73 -25.34
C ASP A 30 -0.68 12.54 -24.22
N ARG A 31 0.33 11.94 -23.60
CA ARG A 31 1.14 12.58 -22.56
C ARG A 31 1.89 13.83 -23.02
N GLU A 32 2.11 14.00 -24.32
CA GLU A 32 2.80 15.16 -24.89
C GLU A 32 1.80 16.27 -25.29
N GLY A 33 0.50 16.02 -25.18
CA GLY A 33 -0.55 16.98 -25.51
C GLY A 33 -1.03 16.88 -26.96
N TYR A 34 -0.63 15.85 -27.72
CA TYR A 34 -1.07 15.68 -29.10
C TYR A 34 -2.39 14.92 -29.18
N TYR A 35 -3.32 15.49 -29.96
CA TYR A 35 -4.58 14.85 -30.30
C TYR A 35 -4.36 13.60 -31.14
N LYS A 36 -5.08 12.52 -30.83
CA LYS A 36 -5.08 11.30 -31.63
C LYS A 36 -6.11 11.34 -32.74
N GLY A 37 -5.74 10.72 -33.86
CA GLY A 37 -6.59 10.63 -35.03
C GLY A 37 -7.81 9.71 -34.79
N PRO A 38 -8.82 9.78 -35.67
CA PRO A 38 -10.05 8.99 -35.54
C PRO A 38 -9.82 7.48 -35.41
N ASP A 39 -8.88 6.91 -36.18
CA ASP A 39 -8.62 5.46 -36.18
C ASP A 39 -8.13 4.95 -34.81
N GLU A 40 -7.19 5.65 -34.18
CA GLU A 40 -6.72 5.33 -32.83
C GLU A 40 -7.81 5.53 -31.79
N GLY A 41 -8.61 6.60 -31.92
CA GLY A 41 -9.75 6.86 -31.05
C GLY A 41 -10.79 5.74 -31.10
N ILE A 42 -11.11 5.25 -32.30
CA ILE A 42 -12.06 4.16 -32.51
C ILE A 42 -11.53 2.85 -31.94
N ASP A 43 -10.25 2.52 -32.18
CA ASP A 43 -9.63 1.31 -31.62
C ASP A 43 -9.70 1.28 -30.08
N ILE A 44 -9.37 2.40 -29.43
CA ILE A 44 -9.45 2.51 -27.97
C ILE A 44 -10.91 2.44 -27.49
N ALA A 45 -11.85 3.08 -28.17
CA ALA A 45 -13.27 2.99 -27.83
C ALA A 45 -13.79 1.55 -27.91
N LEU A 46 -13.38 0.77 -28.92
CA LEU A 46 -13.74 -0.64 -29.05
C LEU A 46 -13.14 -1.48 -27.92
N LYS A 47 -11.88 -1.26 -27.55
CA LYS A 47 -11.25 -1.93 -26.40
C LYS A 47 -11.97 -1.63 -25.08
N LEU A 48 -12.37 -0.37 -24.88
CA LEU A 48 -13.17 0.03 -23.72
C LEU A 48 -14.53 -0.69 -23.73
N LEU A 49 -15.26 -0.69 -24.85
CA LEU A 49 -16.54 -1.38 -24.94
C LEU A 49 -16.43 -2.88 -24.63
N LEU A 50 -15.39 -3.54 -25.15
CA LEU A 50 -15.12 -4.95 -24.85
C LEU A 50 -14.83 -5.17 -23.35
N ALA A 51 -13.98 -4.33 -22.75
CA ALA A 51 -13.64 -4.45 -21.33
C ALA A 51 -14.85 -4.18 -20.44
N TYR A 52 -15.59 -3.10 -20.66
CA TYR A 52 -16.76 -2.73 -19.86
C TYR A 52 -17.96 -3.67 -20.05
N GLY A 53 -17.97 -4.44 -21.15
CA GLY A 53 -18.96 -5.51 -21.36
C GLY A 53 -18.66 -6.82 -20.63
N ASP A 54 -17.45 -6.99 -20.08
CA ASP A 54 -17.05 -8.22 -19.38
C ASP A 54 -17.58 -8.24 -17.93
N ALA A 55 -18.12 -9.38 -17.49
CA ALA A 55 -18.70 -9.53 -16.15
C ALA A 55 -17.66 -9.37 -15.01
N GLY A 56 -16.37 -9.55 -15.30
CA GLY A 56 -15.27 -9.43 -14.35
C GLY A 56 -14.69 -8.01 -14.24
N ILE A 57 -15.05 -7.07 -15.11
CA ILE A 57 -14.41 -5.75 -15.15
C ILE A 57 -14.59 -4.95 -13.87
N GLN A 58 -15.79 -5.00 -13.26
CA GLN A 58 -16.05 -4.27 -12.01
C GLN A 58 -15.12 -4.75 -10.89
N LYS A 59 -14.92 -6.07 -10.79
CA LYS A 59 -14.00 -6.65 -9.80
C LYS A 59 -12.55 -6.22 -10.08
N ALA A 60 -12.14 -6.22 -11.35
CA ALA A 60 -10.80 -5.77 -11.73
C ALA A 60 -10.55 -4.29 -11.37
N LEU A 61 -11.53 -3.41 -11.66
CA LEU A 61 -11.48 -2.00 -11.28
C LEU A 61 -11.44 -1.81 -9.77
N ASP A 62 -12.26 -2.56 -9.02
CA ASP A 62 -12.27 -2.49 -7.55
C ASP A 62 -10.94 -2.92 -6.95
N ASP A 63 -10.32 -3.98 -7.47
CA ASP A 63 -9.04 -4.48 -6.99
C ASP A 63 -7.88 -3.51 -7.34
N GLU A 64 -7.93 -2.89 -8.52
CA GLU A 64 -6.95 -1.87 -8.91
C GLU A 64 -7.08 -0.60 -8.05
N ASN A 65 -8.31 -0.13 -7.82
CA ASN A 65 -8.58 1.00 -6.93
C ASN A 65 -8.11 0.75 -5.49
N LYS A 66 -8.26 -0.48 -4.97
CA LYS A 66 -7.71 -0.88 -3.67
C LYS A 66 -6.18 -0.79 -3.66
N SER A 67 -5.53 -1.25 -4.73
CA SER A 67 -4.06 -1.18 -4.87
C SER A 67 -3.57 0.25 -4.87
N ILE A 68 -4.15 1.12 -5.69
CA ILE A 68 -3.82 2.56 -5.76
C ILE A 68 -4.03 3.22 -4.40
N HIS A 69 -5.11 2.88 -3.70
CA HIS A 69 -5.36 3.42 -2.36
C HIS A 69 -4.27 3.01 -1.35
N LEU A 70 -3.83 1.75 -1.37
CA LEU A 70 -2.72 1.27 -0.54
C LEU A 70 -1.41 1.99 -0.86
N GLU A 71 -1.09 2.18 -2.14
CA GLU A 71 0.08 2.96 -2.58
C GLU A 71 0.03 4.40 -2.07
N ASN A 72 -1.13 5.06 -2.16
CA ASN A 72 -1.34 6.41 -1.63
C ASN A 72 -1.17 6.49 -0.10
N MET A 73 -1.44 5.40 0.62
CA MET A 73 -1.16 5.29 2.05
C MET A 73 0.29 4.91 2.38
N GLY A 74 1.14 4.81 1.35
CA GLY A 74 2.57 4.55 1.46
C GLY A 74 2.95 3.08 1.40
N PHE A 75 2.03 2.16 1.13
CA PHE A 75 2.36 0.75 0.97
C PHE A 75 2.79 0.42 -0.45
N ASP A 76 3.96 -0.20 -0.59
CA ASP A 76 4.36 -0.85 -1.82
C ASP A 76 4.72 -2.31 -1.49
N PHE A 77 3.68 -3.15 -1.42
CA PHE A 77 3.81 -4.58 -1.10
C PHE A 77 4.60 -5.33 -2.17
N GLN A 78 4.62 -4.85 -3.42
CA GLN A 78 5.30 -5.52 -4.52
C GLN A 78 6.81 -5.23 -4.53
N LYS A 79 7.21 -3.96 -4.36
CA LYS A 79 8.62 -3.56 -4.45
C LYS A 79 9.34 -3.60 -3.12
N THR A 80 8.68 -3.15 -2.04
CA THR A 80 9.32 -2.98 -0.73
C THR A 80 8.81 -3.95 0.33
N GLY A 81 7.78 -4.72 -0.01
CA GLY A 81 7.13 -5.63 0.91
C GLY A 81 6.31 -4.91 1.97
N ARG A 82 5.79 -5.70 2.92
CA ARG A 82 4.86 -5.22 3.96
C ARG A 82 5.51 -4.50 5.14
N TYR A 83 6.84 -4.48 5.22
CA TYR A 83 7.57 -3.90 6.36
C TYR A 83 8.11 -2.47 6.09
N VAL A 84 7.72 -1.88 4.97
CA VAL A 84 8.07 -0.52 4.56
C VAL A 84 6.80 0.26 4.25
N ARG A 85 6.72 1.49 4.77
CA ARG A 85 5.64 2.43 4.50
C ARG A 85 6.21 3.82 4.25
N HIS A 86 5.81 4.47 3.16
CA HIS A 86 6.39 5.74 2.68
C HIS A 86 7.93 5.69 2.58
N GLY A 87 8.48 4.56 2.13
CA GLY A 87 9.92 4.35 2.04
C GLY A 87 10.65 4.26 3.39
N LYS A 88 9.93 4.15 4.50
CA LYS A 88 10.49 4.03 5.85
C LYS A 88 10.11 2.69 6.49
N PRO A 89 11.01 2.03 7.24
CA PRO A 89 10.66 0.85 8.01
C PRO A 89 9.54 1.13 8.99
N VAL A 90 8.61 0.18 9.15
CA VAL A 90 7.48 0.25 10.10
C VAL A 90 7.88 -0.15 11.53
N TYR A 91 9.09 -0.66 11.71
CA TYR A 91 9.71 -0.94 13.00
C TYR A 91 11.17 -0.47 13.01
N LYS A 92 11.72 -0.21 14.20
CA LYS A 92 13.12 0.18 14.39
C LYS A 92 13.73 -0.55 15.57
N ARG A 93 15.06 -0.66 15.53
CA ARG A 93 15.88 -1.06 16.67
C ARG A 93 16.06 0.12 17.62
N GLY A 94 15.99 -0.15 18.91
CA GLY A 94 16.29 0.78 20.00
C GLY A 94 17.31 0.14 20.94
N GLU A 95 18.03 0.98 21.66
CA GLU A 95 19.04 0.56 22.64
C GLU A 95 18.63 1.10 24.01
N PHE A 96 18.95 0.35 25.07
CA PHE A 96 18.78 0.83 26.42
C PHE A 96 19.83 1.88 26.74
N ASP A 97 19.39 3.01 27.29
CA ASP A 97 20.29 4.06 27.75
C ASP A 97 20.83 3.67 29.13
N LEU A 98 22.13 3.41 29.20
CA LEU A 98 22.86 3.02 30.42
C LEU A 98 22.82 4.10 31.52
N PHE A 99 22.55 5.35 31.17
CA PHE A 99 22.55 6.49 32.09
C PHE A 99 21.15 6.92 32.54
N LYS A 100 20.10 6.30 31.99
CA LYS A 100 18.71 6.54 32.39
C LYS A 100 18.22 5.46 33.36
N ARG A 101 17.07 5.74 34.00
CA ARG A 101 16.41 4.79 34.90
C ARG A 101 16.22 3.44 34.19
N VAL A 102 16.73 2.38 34.82
CA VAL A 102 16.49 1.00 34.36
C VAL A 102 14.98 0.79 34.27
N TRP A 103 14.52 0.54 33.05
CA TRP A 103 13.12 0.21 32.78
C TRP A 103 13.07 -1.12 32.05
N SER A 104 11.97 -1.84 32.25
CA SER A 104 11.72 -3.13 31.64
C SER A 104 10.32 -3.16 31.07
N PHE A 105 10.11 -4.06 30.12
CA PHE A 105 8.81 -4.31 29.53
C PHE A 105 8.67 -5.79 29.19
N HIS A 106 7.45 -6.24 28.90
CA HIS A 106 7.22 -7.56 28.34
C HIS A 106 7.04 -7.42 26.83
N CYS A 107 7.72 -8.26 26.06
CA CYS A 107 7.59 -8.28 24.60
C CYS A 107 6.12 -8.44 24.21
N GLY A 108 5.64 -7.58 23.32
CA GLY A 108 4.23 -7.59 22.87
C GLY A 108 3.79 -8.87 22.16
N PHE A 109 4.74 -9.67 21.67
CA PHE A 109 4.46 -10.96 21.02
C PHE A 109 4.67 -12.14 21.96
N CYS A 110 5.92 -12.41 22.37
CA CYS A 110 6.25 -13.62 23.13
C CYS A 110 6.12 -13.47 24.65
N GLY A 111 5.77 -12.29 25.16
CA GLY A 111 5.61 -12.03 26.59
C GLY A 111 6.91 -12.05 27.41
N LYS A 112 8.08 -12.33 26.81
CA LYS A 112 9.37 -12.33 27.53
C LYS A 112 9.66 -10.95 28.12
N LYS A 113 10.14 -10.93 29.37
CA LYS A 113 10.64 -9.70 29.99
C LYS A 113 11.93 -9.26 29.31
N VAL A 114 11.99 -8.00 28.94
CA VAL A 114 13.12 -7.31 28.33
C VAL A 114 13.55 -6.19 29.26
N SER A 115 14.83 -6.16 29.60
CA SER A 115 15.48 -5.08 30.34
C SER A 115 16.94 -5.02 29.93
N ILE A 116 17.60 -3.94 30.33
CA ILE A 116 19.04 -3.74 30.14
C ILE A 116 19.89 -4.90 30.71
N ASP A 117 19.41 -5.53 31.80
CA ASP A 117 20.09 -6.67 32.45
C ASP A 117 19.98 -7.97 31.63
N VAL A 118 18.99 -8.05 30.72
CA VAL A 118 18.72 -9.23 29.90
C VAL A 118 19.33 -9.08 28.52
N GLN A 119 19.20 -7.89 27.90
CA GLN A 119 19.71 -7.60 26.56
C GLN A 119 19.92 -6.10 26.35
N PRO A 120 20.91 -5.69 25.53
CA PRO A 120 21.26 -4.28 25.33
C PRO A 120 20.31 -3.54 24.38
N GLU A 121 19.63 -4.28 23.52
CA GLU A 121 18.79 -3.74 22.45
C GLU A 121 17.37 -4.30 22.50
N TYR A 122 16.44 -3.58 21.88
CA TYR A 122 15.06 -3.98 21.69
C TYR A 122 14.55 -3.48 20.35
N TRP A 123 13.36 -3.90 19.96
CA TRP A 123 12.70 -3.44 18.74
C TRP A 123 11.38 -2.77 19.08
N TYR A 124 10.94 -1.82 18.26
CA TYR A 124 9.67 -1.15 18.46
C TYR A 124 9.01 -0.73 17.15
N ILE A 125 7.68 -0.73 17.13
CA ILE A 125 6.89 -0.26 15.98
C ILE A 125 6.96 1.27 15.93
N VAL A 126 7.18 1.81 14.72
CA VAL A 126 7.31 3.26 14.47
C VAL A 126 6.19 3.82 13.62
N ASP A 127 5.22 3.01 13.21
CA ASP A 127 4.07 3.50 12.45
C ASP A 127 3.11 4.29 13.36
N GLN A 128 3.31 5.61 13.39
CA GLN A 128 2.60 6.53 14.27
C GLN A 128 1.25 7.02 13.71
N HIS A 129 0.92 6.72 12.43
CA HIS A 129 -0.17 7.41 11.73
C HIS A 129 -1.07 6.45 10.93
N GLY A 130 -1.95 5.72 11.64
CA GLY A 130 -3.23 5.26 11.06
C GLY A 130 -3.57 3.77 11.22
N ILE A 131 -2.58 2.90 11.41
CA ILE A 131 -2.83 1.45 11.54
C ILE A 131 -2.94 1.01 13.00
N ARG A 132 -2.21 1.69 13.88
CA ARG A 132 -2.18 1.37 15.31
C ARG A 132 -3.46 1.83 16.02
N LYS A 133 -4.08 0.94 16.81
CA LYS A 133 -5.07 1.34 17.83
C LYS A 133 -4.34 2.00 19.00
N SER A 134 -4.78 3.20 19.35
CA SER A 134 -4.01 4.22 20.08
C SER A 134 -3.59 3.95 21.53
N ASN A 135 -3.60 2.73 22.09
CA ASN A 135 -3.40 2.59 23.54
C ASN A 135 -2.76 1.30 24.11
N THR A 136 -2.12 0.45 23.32
CA THR A 136 -1.40 -0.70 23.88
C THR A 136 0.09 -0.40 24.07
N LEU A 137 0.58 -0.54 25.31
CA LEU A 137 2.00 -0.51 25.70
C LEU A 137 2.84 -1.66 25.10
N SER A 138 2.26 -2.43 24.16
CA SER A 138 2.80 -3.66 23.54
C SER A 138 3.71 -3.42 22.35
N ASP A 139 3.97 -2.18 21.97
CA ASP A 139 4.71 -1.82 20.74
C ASP A 139 6.18 -2.20 20.72
N ARG A 140 6.67 -2.87 21.75
CA ARG A 140 8.07 -3.23 21.91
C ARG A 140 8.26 -4.74 21.86
N ALA A 141 9.34 -5.16 21.25
CA ALA A 141 9.67 -6.54 20.99
C ALA A 141 11.08 -6.87 21.45
N CYS A 142 11.31 -8.11 21.88
CA CYS A 142 12.63 -8.57 22.30
C CYS A 142 13.56 -8.86 21.10
N SER A 143 13.03 -8.99 19.89
CA SER A 143 13.78 -9.28 18.67
C SER A 143 13.07 -8.73 17.43
N GLU A 144 13.79 -8.65 16.31
CA GLU A 144 13.22 -8.23 15.03
C GLU A 144 12.06 -9.16 14.60
N ILE A 145 12.23 -10.47 14.81
CA ILE A 145 11.18 -11.47 14.50
C ILE A 145 9.90 -11.17 15.27
N CYS A 146 10.02 -10.86 16.57
CA CYS A 146 8.86 -10.50 17.37
C CYS A 146 8.24 -9.17 16.90
N ALA A 147 9.05 -8.19 16.45
CA ALA A 147 8.54 -6.95 15.89
C ALA A 147 7.79 -7.16 14.57
N LYS A 148 8.28 -8.05 13.70
CA LYS A 148 7.58 -8.45 12.47
C LYS A 148 6.23 -9.09 12.78
N HIS A 149 6.16 -10.00 13.74
CA HIS A 149 4.89 -10.60 14.15
C HIS A 149 3.89 -9.58 14.69
N ILE A 150 4.33 -8.65 15.56
CA ILE A 150 3.47 -7.57 16.07
C ILE A 150 2.94 -6.73 14.90
N TRP A 151 3.81 -6.38 13.95
CA TRP A 151 3.41 -5.63 12.77
C TRP A 151 2.43 -6.40 11.89
N ASP A 152 2.68 -7.68 11.62
CA ASP A 152 1.80 -8.52 10.81
C ASP A 152 0.40 -8.58 11.45
N GLU A 153 0.29 -8.76 12.77
CA GLU A 153 -1.01 -8.71 13.46
C GLU A 153 -1.74 -7.36 13.27
N TYR A 154 -1.01 -6.24 13.37
CA TYR A 154 -1.58 -4.91 13.16
C TYR A 154 -2.02 -4.68 11.73
N LEU A 155 -1.18 -5.06 10.76
CA LEU A 155 -1.45 -4.90 9.35
C LEU A 155 -2.63 -5.77 8.92
N GLU A 156 -2.66 -7.06 9.29
CA GLU A 156 -3.74 -7.98 8.92
C GLU A 156 -5.08 -7.54 9.51
N LEU A 157 -5.09 -7.10 10.79
CA LEU A 157 -6.31 -6.56 11.40
C LEU A 157 -6.80 -5.30 10.68
N TRP A 158 -5.88 -4.41 10.33
CA TRP A 158 -6.23 -3.17 9.64
C TRP A 158 -6.70 -3.43 8.20
N LEU A 159 -6.04 -4.33 7.45
CA LEU A 159 -6.46 -4.74 6.11
C LEU A 159 -7.87 -5.31 6.15
N LYS A 160 -8.14 -6.20 7.09
CA LYS A 160 -9.47 -6.80 7.31
C LYS A 160 -10.53 -5.75 7.62
N ASN A 161 -10.25 -4.80 8.52
CA ASN A 161 -11.19 -3.76 8.90
C ASN A 161 -11.53 -2.79 7.75
N ASN A 162 -10.59 -2.59 6.83
CA ASN A 162 -10.76 -1.73 5.66
C ASN A 162 -11.13 -2.50 4.38
N ARG A 163 -11.47 -3.80 4.49
CA ARG A 163 -11.90 -4.67 3.38
C ARG A 163 -10.86 -4.79 2.25
N TYR A 164 -9.57 -4.72 2.59
CA TYR A 164 -8.49 -5.09 1.68
C TYR A 164 -8.29 -6.60 1.68
N SER A 165 -7.83 -7.15 0.55
CA SER A 165 -7.43 -8.55 0.48
C SER A 165 -6.08 -8.74 1.18
N THR A 166 -5.96 -9.80 1.97
CA THR A 166 -4.71 -10.22 2.63
C THR A 166 -3.77 -10.97 1.67
N GLU A 167 -4.25 -11.31 0.47
CA GLU A 167 -3.47 -12.01 -0.57
C GLU A 167 -2.50 -11.08 -1.32
N LEU A 168 -2.54 -9.77 -1.07
CA LEU A 168 -1.66 -8.77 -1.71
C LEU A 168 -0.18 -8.86 -1.29
N GLY A 169 0.19 -9.86 -0.48
CA GLY A 169 1.55 -10.02 0.04
C GLY A 169 2.06 -11.46 0.11
N LYS A 170 1.55 -12.36 -0.74
CA LYS A 170 2.13 -13.70 -0.97
C LYS A 170 2.88 -13.75 -2.30
#